data_AF-A0A3M6QZX0-F1
#
_entry.id   AF-A0A3M6QZX0-F1
#
_cell.length_a   1.000
_cell.length_b   1.000
_cell.length_c   1.000
_cell.angle_alpha   90.00
_cell.angle_beta   90.00
_cell.angle_gamma   90.00
#
_symmetry.space_group_name_H-M   'P 1'
#
loop_
_entity.id
_entity.type
_entity.pdbx_description
1 polymer ?
#
loop_
_entity_poly.entity_id
_entity_poly.type
_entity_poly.pdbx_seq_one_letter_code
_entity_poly.pdbx_strand_id
1 'polypeptide(L)'
;MATITKTIKDAGVSLGSTPWGNLSALRYLLATNAAGAVLNSDSTAAAAQGDVIRIGILPAGFRFVDSQVLVKVGLTASVTGKLGFAYVDGKDDTAAPQDDDYFGTGLVLSAAARLRNATANGTVVLKKDAYLTLTLAGADNAKASEVEVVIFGIAEGVN
;
A
#
# COMPACT_ATOMS: atom_id res chain seq x y z
N MET A 1 -17.44 -5.13 4.85
CA MET A 1 -16.10 -4.98 4.26
C MET A 1 -16.28 -4.43 2.86
N ALA A 2 -15.95 -3.17 2.69
CA ALA A 2 -15.94 -2.49 1.39
C ALA A 2 -14.52 -2.44 0.83
N THR A 3 -14.42 -2.26 -0.48
CA THR A 3 -13.15 -1.90 -1.13
C THR A 3 -13.20 -0.42 -1.45
N ILE A 4 -12.26 0.35 -0.89
CA ILE A 4 -12.13 1.79 -1.11
C ILE A 4 -10.96 2.00 -2.07
N THR A 5 -11.21 2.61 -3.23
CA THR A 5 -10.18 2.86 -4.24
C THR A 5 -9.88 4.34 -4.31
N LYS A 6 -8.60 4.71 -4.12
CA LYS A 6 -8.17 6.09 -4.37
C LYS A 6 -8.30 6.43 -5.86
N THR A 7 -8.95 7.56 -6.17
CA THR A 7 -9.13 8.10 -7.52
C THR A 7 -7.84 8.67 -8.07
N ILE A 8 -7.03 9.31 -7.22
CA ILE A 8 -5.64 9.68 -7.53
C ILE A 8 -4.74 8.54 -7.03
N LYS A 9 -4.36 7.69 -7.97
CA LYS A 9 -3.43 6.58 -7.74
C LYS A 9 -2.03 7.15 -7.88
N ASP A 10 -1.43 7.55 -6.76
CA ASP A 10 -0.04 8.01 -6.75
C ASP A 10 0.86 6.87 -7.25
N ALA A 11 1.63 7.09 -8.32
CA ALA A 11 2.85 6.37 -8.70
C ALA A 11 3.41 7.00 -9.98
N GLY A 12 4.32 7.96 -9.83
CA GLY A 12 5.09 8.50 -10.95
C GLY A 12 6.47 7.84 -11.01
N VAL A 13 6.67 6.89 -11.93
CA VAL A 13 8.02 6.50 -12.33
C VAL A 13 8.38 7.31 -13.57
N SER A 14 9.31 8.25 -13.43
CA SER A 14 10.01 8.85 -14.55
C SER A 14 11.50 8.74 -14.26
N LEU A 15 12.19 7.84 -14.95
CA LEU A 15 13.65 7.79 -14.94
C LEU A 15 14.18 7.89 -16.38
N GLY A 16 15.18 8.74 -16.53
CA GLY A 16 15.88 9.02 -17.79
C GLY A 16 16.75 7.86 -18.26
N SER A 17 17.13 7.92 -19.53
CA SER A 17 17.74 6.86 -20.33
C SER A 17 19.17 6.43 -19.96
N THR A 18 19.73 6.86 -18.84
CA THR A 18 21.13 6.60 -18.46
C THR A 18 21.21 5.91 -17.09
N PRO A 19 21.79 4.70 -16.97
CA PRO A 19 21.76 3.94 -15.72
C PRO A 19 22.81 4.45 -14.72
N TRP A 20 22.37 4.96 -13.58
CA TRP A 20 23.19 5.04 -12.36
C TRP A 20 22.59 4.26 -11.19
N GLY A 21 21.65 3.34 -11.49
CA GLY A 21 20.96 2.49 -10.51
C GLY A 21 19.51 2.21 -10.93
N ASN A 22 18.99 1.04 -10.58
CA ASN A 22 17.62 0.60 -10.88
C ASN A 22 16.73 0.47 -9.64
N LEU A 23 17.27 0.73 -8.44
CA LEU A 23 16.49 0.84 -7.21
C LEU A 23 15.59 2.09 -7.31
N SER A 24 14.29 1.87 -7.27
CA SER A 24 13.28 2.93 -7.25
C SER A 24 12.50 2.87 -5.94
N ALA A 25 12.02 4.04 -5.51
CA ALA A 25 11.16 4.17 -4.34
C ALA A 25 9.82 4.76 -4.80
N LEU A 26 8.76 3.95 -4.72
CA LEU A 26 7.41 4.36 -5.09
C LEU A 26 6.71 4.88 -3.84
N ARG A 27 6.33 6.16 -3.86
CA ARG A 27 5.70 6.85 -2.75
C ARG A 27 4.20 6.90 -2.93
N TYR A 28 3.47 6.49 -1.90
CA TYR A 28 2.01 6.48 -1.83
C TYR A 28 1.56 7.20 -0.57
N LEU A 29 0.62 8.16 -0.70
CA LEU A 29 0.06 8.88 0.44
C LEU A 29 -1.37 8.43 0.71
N LEU A 30 -1.67 8.06 1.95
CA LEU A 30 -3.03 7.81 2.43
C LEU A 30 -3.37 8.86 3.47
N ALA A 31 -4.41 9.65 3.21
CA ALA A 31 -4.91 10.64 4.16
C ALA A 31 -6.42 10.48 4.35
N THR A 32 -6.90 10.73 5.56
CA THR A 32 -8.33 10.70 5.90
C THR A 32 -8.81 12.07 6.38
N ASN A 33 -10.08 12.38 6.15
CA ASN A 33 -10.70 13.60 6.65
C ASN A 33 -11.10 13.48 8.14
N ALA A 34 -11.68 14.52 8.71
CA ALA A 34 -12.11 14.54 10.12
C ALA A 34 -13.17 13.47 10.47
N ALA A 35 -13.95 13.00 9.49
CA ALA A 35 -14.90 11.90 9.67
C ALA A 35 -14.26 10.51 9.49
N GLY A 36 -12.96 10.45 9.18
CA GLY A 36 -12.21 9.21 8.95
C GLY A 36 -12.37 8.61 7.56
N ALA A 37 -13.04 9.30 6.64
CA ALA A 37 -13.16 8.87 5.25
C ALA A 37 -11.87 9.13 4.46
N VAL A 38 -11.52 8.22 3.55
CA VAL A 38 -10.30 8.31 2.73
C VAL A 38 -10.45 9.44 1.71
N LEU A 39 -9.51 10.39 1.75
CA LEU A 39 -9.46 11.50 0.80
C LEU A 39 -9.13 11.00 -0.61
N ASN A 40 -9.70 11.67 -1.62
CA ASN A 40 -9.51 11.33 -3.04
C ASN A 40 -9.81 9.85 -3.33
N SER A 41 -10.96 9.35 -2.86
CA SER A 41 -11.40 7.98 -3.09
C SER A 41 -12.82 7.92 -3.66
N ASP A 42 -13.25 6.71 -4.05
CA ASP A 42 -14.58 6.38 -4.52
C ASP A 42 -15.63 6.28 -3.39
N SER A 43 -15.25 6.45 -2.13
CA SER A 43 -16.12 6.37 -0.97
C SER A 43 -16.02 7.61 -0.08
N THR A 44 -17.17 8.07 0.42
CA THR A 44 -17.25 9.14 1.42
C THR A 44 -17.49 8.60 2.84
N ALA A 45 -17.62 7.28 3.00
CA ALA A 45 -17.80 6.65 4.30
C ALA A 45 -16.47 6.60 5.08
N ALA A 46 -16.57 6.60 6.41
CA ALA A 46 -15.43 6.36 7.29
C ALA A 46 -14.82 4.99 6.99
N ALA A 47 -13.48 4.90 6.97
CA ALA A 47 -12.81 3.62 6.73
C ALA A 47 -12.97 2.73 7.96
N ALA A 48 -13.70 1.62 7.80
CA ALA A 48 -14.06 0.73 8.89
C ALA A 48 -13.10 -0.46 9.00
N GLN A 49 -13.19 -1.17 10.12
CA GLN A 49 -12.51 -2.44 10.29
C GLN A 49 -12.88 -3.42 9.18
N GLY A 50 -11.87 -4.04 8.58
CA GLY A 50 -12.01 -5.01 7.49
C GLY A 50 -12.16 -4.38 6.11
N ASP A 51 -12.18 -3.04 5.99
CA ASP A 51 -12.16 -2.43 4.67
C ASP A 51 -10.78 -2.55 4.02
N VAL A 52 -10.78 -2.78 2.71
CA VAL A 52 -9.57 -2.88 1.88
C VAL A 52 -9.39 -1.58 1.12
N ILE A 53 -8.32 -0.87 1.40
CA ILE A 53 -7.99 0.41 0.76
C ILE A 53 -6.94 0.18 -0.32
N ARG A 54 -7.29 0.45 -1.58
CA ARG A 54 -6.35 0.46 -2.71
C ARG A 54 -5.70 1.83 -2.80
N ILE A 55 -4.47 1.94 -2.32
CA ILE A 55 -3.76 3.23 -2.14
C ILE A 55 -3.20 3.75 -3.47
N GLY A 56 -2.70 2.85 -4.31
CA GLY A 56 -2.11 3.18 -5.61
C GLY A 56 -1.77 1.93 -6.41
N ILE A 57 -1.13 2.12 -7.58
CA ILE A 57 -0.73 1.03 -8.48
C ILE A 57 0.77 0.75 -8.31
N LEU A 58 1.10 -0.52 -8.18
CA LEU A 58 2.44 -1.09 -8.26
C LEU A 58 2.63 -1.57 -9.71
N PRO A 59 3.62 -1.05 -10.44
CA PRO A 59 3.80 -1.37 -11.85
C PRO A 59 4.35 -2.79 -12.03
N ALA A 60 3.96 -3.44 -13.13
CA ALA A 60 4.57 -4.67 -13.59
C ALA A 60 6.08 -4.51 -13.82
N GLY A 61 6.83 -5.60 -13.65
CA GLY A 61 8.28 -5.63 -13.79
C GLY A 61 9.06 -5.03 -12.61
N PHE A 62 8.36 -4.72 -11.51
CA PHE A 62 8.98 -4.24 -10.27
C PHE A 62 9.23 -5.42 -9.32
N ARG A 63 10.49 -5.60 -8.92
CA ARG A 63 10.87 -6.54 -7.86
C ARG A 63 10.72 -5.87 -6.50
N PHE A 64 9.91 -6.40 -5.61
CA PHE A 64 9.82 -5.89 -4.24
C PHE A 64 11.06 -6.25 -3.43
N VAL A 65 11.69 -5.25 -2.82
CA VAL A 65 12.88 -5.41 -1.98
C VAL A 65 12.54 -5.10 -0.52
N ASP A 66 11.87 -3.99 -0.27
CA ASP A 66 11.49 -3.57 1.08
C ASP A 66 10.27 -2.64 1.05
N SER A 67 9.66 -2.42 2.20
CA SER A 67 8.62 -1.42 2.39
C SER A 67 8.88 -0.58 3.64
N GLN A 68 8.37 0.65 3.61
CA GLN A 68 8.35 1.51 4.77
C GLN A 68 6.97 2.17 4.89
N VAL A 69 6.37 2.06 6.07
CA VAL A 69 5.14 2.77 6.42
C VAL A 69 5.48 3.86 7.43
N LEU A 70 5.25 5.11 7.07
CA LEU A 70 5.43 6.27 7.90
C LEU A 70 4.07 6.80 8.33
N VAL A 71 3.74 6.63 9.61
CA VAL A 71 2.53 7.19 10.21
C VAL A 71 2.89 8.57 10.75
N LYS A 72 2.45 9.63 10.06
CA LYS A 72 2.69 11.01 10.49
C LYS A 72 1.60 11.48 11.46
N VAL A 73 0.36 11.15 11.16
CA VAL A 73 -0.79 11.34 12.05
C VAL A 73 -1.50 10.00 12.19
N GLY A 74 -1.48 9.43 13.40
CA GLY A 74 -2.10 8.14 13.67
C GLY A 74 -3.61 8.13 13.47
N LEU A 75 -4.14 6.99 13.02
CA LEU A 75 -5.56 6.69 12.94
C LEU A 75 -6.19 6.60 14.34
N THR A 76 -7.48 6.27 14.44
CA THR A 76 -8.14 5.97 15.71
C THR A 76 -7.33 4.96 16.55
N ALA A 77 -7.46 5.04 17.87
CA ALA A 77 -6.85 4.08 18.79
C ALA A 77 -7.19 2.62 18.37
N SER A 78 -6.20 1.74 18.52
CA SER A 78 -6.32 0.31 18.17
C SER A 78 -6.47 -0.02 16.68
N VAL A 79 -6.42 0.96 15.79
CA VAL A 79 -6.37 0.69 14.35
C VAL A 79 -5.04 0.06 13.99
N THR A 80 -5.13 -1.13 13.41
CA THR A 80 -4.01 -1.87 12.83
C THR A 80 -4.26 -2.08 11.34
N GLY A 81 -3.25 -2.53 10.59
CA GLY A 81 -3.42 -2.84 9.19
C GLY A 81 -2.56 -4.00 8.71
N LYS A 82 -3.04 -4.65 7.65
CA LYS A 82 -2.24 -5.51 6.80
C LYS A 82 -1.88 -4.78 5.52
N LEU A 83 -0.61 -4.82 5.13
CA LEU A 83 -0.13 -4.20 3.90
C LEU A 83 0.28 -5.29 2.92
N GLY A 84 -0.31 -5.27 1.74
CA GLY A 84 -0.13 -6.30 0.72
C GLY A 84 -0.38 -5.77 -0.68
N PHE A 85 -0.66 -6.68 -1.61
CA PHE A 85 -1.04 -6.32 -2.97
C PHE A 85 -2.07 -7.28 -3.57
N ALA A 86 -2.85 -6.77 -4.52
CA ALA A 86 -3.81 -7.54 -5.30
C ALA A 86 -3.76 -7.11 -6.76
N TYR A 87 -3.78 -8.04 -7.72
CA TYR A 87 -3.67 -7.72 -9.14
C TYR A 87 -4.85 -6.88 -9.63
N VAL A 88 -4.57 -5.93 -10.54
CA VAL A 88 -5.58 -5.01 -11.06
C VAL A 88 -6.69 -5.75 -11.83
N ASP A 89 -6.35 -6.86 -12.50
CA ASP A 89 -7.29 -7.73 -13.21
C ASP A 89 -8.02 -8.72 -12.28
N GLY A 90 -7.68 -8.74 -10.98
CA GLY A 90 -8.23 -9.65 -9.98
C GLY A 90 -7.82 -11.12 -10.15
N LYS A 91 -6.92 -11.43 -11.10
CA LYS A 91 -6.49 -12.81 -11.38
C LYS A 91 -5.12 -13.05 -10.79
N ASP A 92 -5.01 -14.16 -10.07
CA ASP A 92 -3.77 -14.56 -9.44
C ASP A 92 -2.68 -14.90 -10.46
N ASP A 93 -1.42 -14.77 -10.04
CA ASP A 93 -0.24 -15.20 -10.80
C ASP A 93 0.52 -16.23 -9.97
N THR A 94 0.72 -17.43 -10.53
CA THR A 94 1.33 -18.54 -9.78
C THR A 94 2.78 -18.27 -9.36
N ALA A 95 3.50 -17.39 -10.06
CA ALA A 95 4.89 -17.04 -9.74
C ALA A 95 4.99 -15.94 -8.67
N ALA A 96 3.94 -15.12 -8.54
CA ALA A 96 3.82 -14.10 -7.51
C ALA A 96 2.35 -14.00 -7.07
N PRO A 97 1.87 -14.93 -6.22
CA PRO A 97 0.48 -14.92 -5.80
C PRO A 97 0.10 -13.62 -5.09
N GLN A 98 -1.15 -13.20 -5.23
CA GLN A 98 -1.71 -12.09 -4.45
C GLN A 98 -1.62 -12.41 -2.96
N ASP A 99 -1.21 -11.42 -2.19
CA ASP A 99 -0.93 -11.59 -0.77
C ASP A 99 -1.35 -10.31 -0.03
N ASP A 100 -2.32 -10.45 0.88
CA ASP A 100 -2.94 -9.35 1.62
C ASP A 100 -2.07 -8.81 2.76
N ASP A 101 -1.03 -9.55 3.15
CA ASP A 101 -0.06 -9.15 4.18
C ASP A 101 1.40 -9.23 3.72
N TYR A 102 1.64 -9.24 2.40
CA TYR A 102 2.98 -9.38 1.81
C TYR A 102 4.05 -8.52 2.47
N PHE A 103 3.73 -7.28 2.84
CA PHE A 103 4.65 -6.31 3.44
C PHE A 103 4.53 -6.19 4.97
N GLY A 104 3.50 -6.78 5.58
CA GLY A 104 3.32 -6.78 7.02
C GLY A 104 1.88 -7.03 7.44
N THR A 105 1.75 -7.69 8.59
CA THR A 105 0.48 -7.94 9.28
C THR A 105 0.49 -7.27 10.66
N GLY A 106 -0.66 -6.81 11.14
CA GLY A 106 -0.77 -6.17 12.46
C GLY A 106 0.04 -4.87 12.62
N LEU A 107 0.28 -4.14 11.52
CA LEU A 107 0.99 -2.87 11.56
C LEU A 107 0.21 -1.87 12.40
N VAL A 108 0.82 -1.31 13.45
CA VAL A 108 0.15 -0.36 14.35
C VAL A 108 0.08 1.02 13.69
N LEU A 109 -1.13 1.42 13.27
CA LEU A 109 -1.36 2.68 12.56
C LEU A 109 -1.95 3.77 13.45
N SER A 110 -2.23 3.46 14.72
CA SER A 110 -2.86 4.38 15.68
C SER A 110 -1.91 5.40 16.31
N ALA A 111 -0.60 5.30 16.07
CA ALA A 111 0.42 6.17 16.66
C ALA A 111 1.48 6.57 15.62
N ALA A 112 2.12 7.72 15.83
CA ALA A 112 3.21 8.16 14.97
C ALA A 112 4.37 7.16 15.04
N ALA A 113 4.77 6.64 13.89
CA ALA A 113 5.75 5.56 13.80
C ALA A 113 6.38 5.49 12.42
N ARG A 114 7.56 4.87 12.35
CA ARG A 114 8.15 4.37 11.11
C ARG A 114 8.27 2.87 11.22
N LEU A 115 7.50 2.17 10.40
CA LEU A 115 7.45 0.71 10.33
C LEU A 115 8.16 0.27 9.05
N ARG A 116 8.83 -0.87 9.10
CA ARG A 116 9.49 -1.52 7.95
C ARG A 116 8.80 -2.84 7.65
N ASN A 117 9.14 -3.47 6.53
CA ASN A 117 8.63 -4.78 6.16
C ASN A 117 8.69 -5.76 7.34
N ALA A 118 7.57 -6.41 7.63
CA ALA A 118 7.41 -7.23 8.84
C ALA A 118 7.12 -8.71 8.54
N THR A 119 7.20 -9.13 7.28
CA THR A 119 7.07 -10.54 6.85
C THR A 119 8.41 -11.12 6.41
N ALA A 120 8.46 -12.47 6.33
CA ALA A 120 9.61 -13.21 5.81
C ALA A 120 9.45 -13.61 4.33
N ASN A 121 8.55 -12.94 3.60
CA ASN A 121 8.29 -13.25 2.20
C ASN A 121 9.54 -12.98 1.34
N GLY A 122 9.85 -13.92 0.44
CA GLY A 122 10.93 -13.75 -0.52
C GLY A 122 10.61 -12.66 -1.56
N THR A 123 11.62 -12.07 -2.18
CA THR A 123 11.42 -11.02 -3.20
C THR A 123 10.71 -11.59 -4.43
N VAL A 124 9.58 -10.98 -4.83
CA VAL A 124 8.86 -11.34 -6.06
C VAL A 124 8.94 -10.23 -7.10
N VAL A 125 8.85 -10.61 -8.38
CA VAL A 125 8.69 -9.67 -9.50
C VAL A 125 7.25 -9.72 -9.96
N LEU A 126 6.59 -8.57 -9.99
CA LEU A 126 5.25 -8.49 -10.53
C LEU A 126 5.23 -8.75 -12.04
N LYS A 127 4.40 -9.68 -12.50
CA LYS A 127 4.15 -9.90 -13.94
C LYS A 127 3.10 -8.94 -14.52
N LYS A 128 2.25 -8.40 -13.64
CA LYS A 128 1.13 -7.52 -13.97
C LYS A 128 1.03 -6.40 -12.96
N ASP A 129 0.36 -5.32 -13.35
CA ASP A 129 0.07 -4.24 -12.44
C ASP A 129 -0.80 -4.74 -11.28
N ALA A 130 -0.44 -4.31 -10.07
CA ALA A 130 -1.16 -4.64 -8.85
C ALA A 130 -1.57 -3.36 -8.11
N TYR A 131 -2.65 -3.43 -7.35
CA TYR A 131 -2.95 -2.43 -6.34
C TYR A 131 -2.12 -2.68 -5.09
N LEU A 132 -1.50 -1.62 -4.55
CA LEU A 132 -1.05 -1.61 -3.17
C LEU A 132 -2.28 -1.55 -2.26
N THR A 133 -2.46 -2.57 -1.43
CA THR A 133 -3.65 -2.72 -0.58
C THR A 133 -3.30 -2.58 0.89
N LEU A 134 -4.10 -1.79 1.61
CA LEU A 134 -4.08 -1.71 3.06
C LEU A 134 -5.43 -2.16 3.61
N THR A 135 -5.44 -3.27 4.34
CA THR A 135 -6.65 -3.79 4.99
C THR A 135 -6.67 -3.34 6.44
N LEU A 136 -7.67 -2.57 6.85
CA LEU A 136 -7.79 -2.09 8.23
C LEU A 136 -8.28 -3.19 9.17
N ALA A 137 -7.80 -3.18 10.41
CA ALA A 137 -8.20 -4.09 11.47
C ALA A 137 -8.29 -3.37 12.84
N GLY A 138 -8.91 -4.03 13.82
CA GLY A 138 -8.97 -3.57 15.21
C GLY A 138 -10.10 -2.59 15.52
N ALA A 139 -10.19 -1.47 14.79
CA ALA A 139 -11.22 -0.45 15.00
C ALA A 139 -11.50 0.35 13.72
N ASP A 140 -12.58 1.14 13.75
CA ASP A 140 -12.93 2.08 12.68
C ASP A 140 -12.14 3.38 12.81
N ASN A 141 -11.75 3.95 11.67
CA ASN A 141 -11.14 5.26 11.66
C ASN A 141 -12.20 6.36 11.69
N ALA A 142 -12.14 7.24 12.69
CA ALA A 142 -13.13 8.29 12.93
C ALA A 142 -12.45 9.67 13.10
N LYS A 143 -11.26 9.83 12.54
CA LYS A 143 -10.47 11.07 12.61
C LYS A 143 -9.60 11.29 11.38
N ALA A 144 -9.09 12.51 11.26
CA ALA A 144 -8.06 12.83 10.28
C ALA A 144 -6.75 12.11 10.61
N SER A 145 -6.15 11.51 9.59
CA SER A 145 -4.91 10.73 9.69
C SER A 145 -4.09 10.90 8.42
N GLU A 146 -2.78 10.62 8.51
CA GLU A 146 -1.85 10.73 7.40
C GLU A 146 -0.80 9.61 7.55
N VAL A 147 -0.83 8.70 6.57
CA VAL A 147 0.06 7.54 6.46
C VAL A 147 0.71 7.58 5.08
N GLU A 148 2.03 7.53 5.05
CA GLU A 148 2.81 7.45 3.83
C GLU A 148 3.40 6.04 3.72
N VAL A 149 3.24 5.40 2.56
CA VAL A 149 3.81 4.10 2.25
C VAL A 149 4.83 4.27 1.14
N VAL A 150 6.04 3.77 1.37
CA VAL A 150 7.12 3.75 0.38
C VAL A 150 7.46 2.31 0.08
N ILE A 151 7.34 1.91 -1.19
CA ILE A 151 7.75 0.59 -1.66
C ILE A 151 9.09 0.74 -2.38
N PHE A 152 10.09 0.02 -1.89
CA PHE A 152 11.40 -0.07 -2.49
C PHE A 152 11.45 -1.29 -3.40
N GLY A 153 11.94 -1.08 -4.61
CA GLY A 153 12.08 -2.18 -5.53
C GLY A 153 13.00 -1.89 -6.69
N ILE A 154 13.27 -2.94 -7.45
CA ILE A 154 14.17 -2.90 -8.59
C ILE A 154 13.33 -3.03 -9.85
N ALA A 155 13.48 -2.07 -10.77
CA ALA A 155 12.87 -2.18 -12.10
C ALA A 155 13.66 -3.20 -12.93
N GLU A 156 13.10 -4.40 -13.10
CA GLU A 156 13.70 -5.49 -13.89
C GLU A 156 12.99 -5.72 -15.24
N GLY A 157 11.84 -5.08 -15.43
CA GLY A 157 10.99 -5.29 -16.60
C GLY A 157 10.14 -6.55 -16.48
N VAL A 158 9.21 -6.69 -17.41
CA VAL A 158 8.34 -7.88 -17.47
C VAL A 158 9.09 -8.96 -18.24
N ASN A 159 9.60 -9.95 -17.50
CA ASN A 159 10.17 -11.18 -18.07
C ASN A 159 9.16 -12.32 -18.08
#